data_AF-A0A961C393-F1
#
_entry.id   AF-A0A961C393-F1
#
_cell.length_a   1.000
_cell.length_b   1.000
_cell.length_c   1.000
_cell.angle_alpha   90.00
_cell.angle_beta   90.00
_cell.angle_gamma   90.00
#
_symmetry.space_group_name_H-M   'P 1'
#
loop_
_entity.id
_entity.type
_entity.pdbx_description
1 polymer ?
#
loop_
_entity_poly.entity_id
_entity_poly.type
_entity_poly.pdbx_seq_one_letter_code
_entity_poly.pdbx_strand_id
1 'polypeptide(L)'
;MTLLTLREATPATSGRKASTLAHLQRAGFDVPDGFVIPLSEYRRHHTAEPRPLHRPDAALQAAIEVHLSRLLGGADEGFVAVRSSSTTEDGSHSSGAGQHDTILAVRGTHAVAAAVARCWASLRSPRAMAYRDHQPTPASGPPAMAVLVQRFIDADVSGVVFTHHPRVIEATHGLGDPLVSGAITPDSWTLDDTGITSRRAGTIRSRLDRCGDTLRLTPLPAAQRPCLDDVTVRELDRLGADITTVLRYPADIEWAISRGRIHTLQARPITAHLTGPERHADRPCSLGSPTAGVPASPGSATGPTRVLTGPRDFHRMQPGDIIVCHTSDPAWTPLFAHAAGIITEAGGTLSHAAIVARELR
;
A
#
# COMPACT_ATOMS: atom_id res chain seq x y z
N MET A 1 -11.81 25.75 -13.29
CA MET A 1 -11.64 24.36 -12.83
C MET A 1 -10.18 24.19 -12.54
N THR A 2 -9.80 23.99 -11.28
CA THR A 2 -8.40 24.17 -10.85
C THR A 2 -7.96 22.90 -10.14
N LEU A 3 -7.13 22.11 -10.83
CA LEU A 3 -6.37 21.04 -10.17
C LEU A 3 -5.36 21.70 -9.23
N LEU A 4 -5.00 21.00 -8.16
CA LEU A 4 -4.08 21.51 -7.15
C LEU A 4 -2.70 20.92 -7.41
N THR A 5 -1.64 21.69 -7.22
CA THR A 5 -0.32 21.07 -7.08
C THR A 5 -0.30 20.20 -5.82
N LEU A 6 0.53 19.15 -5.77
CA LEU A 6 0.63 18.29 -4.58
C LEU A 6 0.92 19.12 -3.33
N ARG A 7 1.79 20.12 -3.43
CA ARG A 7 2.16 21.01 -2.31
C ARG A 7 0.98 21.80 -1.73
N GLU A 8 -0.07 22.04 -2.49
CA GLU A 8 -1.30 22.74 -2.06
C GLU A 8 -2.36 21.79 -1.47
N ALA A 9 -2.15 20.48 -1.54
CA ALA A 9 -3.12 19.52 -1.06
C ALA A 9 -3.35 19.64 0.45
N THR A 10 -4.62 19.58 0.84
CA THR A 10 -5.09 19.56 2.23
C THR A 10 -6.07 18.39 2.44
N PRO A 11 -6.29 17.94 3.68
CA PRO A 11 -7.24 16.85 3.94
C PRO A 11 -8.65 17.16 3.40
N ALA A 12 -9.07 18.42 3.48
CA ALA A 12 -10.40 18.88 3.06
C ALA A 12 -10.60 18.89 1.53
N THR A 13 -9.52 19.02 0.75
CA THR A 13 -9.61 19.10 -0.72
C THR A 13 -9.15 17.83 -1.42
N SER A 14 -8.26 17.06 -0.78
CA SER A 14 -7.41 16.09 -1.47
C SER A 14 -7.38 14.70 -0.84
N GLY A 15 -8.15 14.46 0.24
CA GLY A 15 -8.07 13.22 1.00
C GLY A 15 -6.78 13.10 1.80
N ARG A 16 -6.64 12.03 2.60
CA ARG A 16 -5.55 11.91 3.57
C ARG A 16 -4.20 11.63 2.91
N LYS A 17 -4.10 10.64 2.01
CA LYS A 17 -2.85 10.27 1.33
C LYS A 17 -2.14 11.43 0.65
N ALA A 18 -2.85 12.17 -0.21
CA ALA A 18 -2.27 13.33 -0.88
C ALA A 18 -1.90 14.45 0.10
N SER A 19 -2.71 14.69 1.13
CA SER A 19 -2.41 15.72 2.13
C SER A 19 -1.20 15.40 3.01
N THR A 20 -0.98 14.12 3.34
CA THR A 20 0.20 13.66 4.08
C THR A 20 1.45 13.86 3.24
N LEU A 21 1.42 13.47 1.96
CA LEU A 21 2.54 13.70 1.04
C LEU A 21 2.83 15.18 0.84
N ALA A 22 1.80 16.03 0.77
CA ALA A 22 1.98 17.47 0.72
C ALA A 22 2.64 18.04 1.98
N HIS A 23 2.28 17.51 3.16
CA HIS A 23 2.92 17.88 4.41
C HIS A 23 4.41 17.53 4.41
N LEU A 24 4.76 16.32 3.97
CA LEU A 24 6.16 15.89 3.86
C LEU A 24 6.94 16.71 2.81
N GLN A 25 6.32 17.00 1.66
CA GLN A 25 6.94 17.84 0.64
C GLN A 25 7.20 19.27 1.15
N ARG A 26 6.28 19.84 1.94
CA ARG A 26 6.47 21.15 2.59
C ARG A 26 7.56 21.12 3.67
N ALA A 27 7.76 19.98 4.32
CA ALA A 27 8.83 19.77 5.30
C ALA A 27 10.21 19.49 4.66
N GLY A 28 10.29 19.38 3.33
CA GLY A 28 11.56 19.24 2.60
C GLY A 28 11.98 17.81 2.29
N PHE A 29 11.13 16.80 2.54
CA PHE A 29 11.40 15.43 2.12
C PHE A 29 11.31 15.29 0.59
N ASP A 30 12.09 14.36 0.04
CA ASP A 30 12.04 14.02 -1.39
C ASP A 30 10.78 13.21 -1.71
N VAL A 31 9.67 13.93 -1.88
CA VAL A 31 8.40 13.40 -2.37
C VAL A 31 8.30 13.73 -3.86
N PRO A 32 8.06 12.76 -4.75
CA PRO A 32 7.94 13.04 -6.17
C PRO A 32 6.83 14.06 -6.45
N ASP A 33 7.11 15.01 -7.33
CA ASP A 33 6.16 16.06 -7.70
C ASP A 33 4.89 15.48 -8.31
N GLY A 34 3.78 16.21 -8.16
CA GLY A 34 2.50 15.78 -8.68
C GLY A 34 1.43 16.87 -8.58
N PHE A 35 0.23 16.49 -8.99
CA PHE A 35 -0.98 17.30 -8.84
C PHE A 35 -2.16 16.42 -8.42
N VAL A 36 -3.20 17.05 -7.90
CA VAL A 36 -4.38 16.37 -7.35
C VAL A 36 -5.62 16.81 -8.11
N ILE A 37 -6.43 15.82 -8.48
CA ILE A 37 -7.83 16.00 -8.85
C ILE A 37 -8.64 16.06 -7.54
N PRO A 38 -9.14 17.24 -7.14
CA PRO A 38 -9.70 17.44 -5.81
C PRO A 38 -11.08 16.78 -5.65
N LEU A 39 -11.49 16.62 -4.39
CA LEU A 39 -12.79 16.07 -4.00
C LEU A 39 -13.98 16.80 -4.63
N SER A 40 -13.84 18.10 -4.93
CA SER A 40 -14.87 18.88 -5.62
C SER A 40 -15.13 18.36 -7.03
N GLU A 41 -14.10 17.92 -7.77
CA GLU A 41 -14.26 17.35 -9.11
C GLU A 41 -14.95 16.00 -9.06
N TYR A 42 -14.60 15.16 -8.08
CA TYR A 42 -15.33 13.92 -7.84
C TYR A 42 -16.81 14.21 -7.58
N ARG A 43 -17.14 15.11 -6.66
CA ARG A 43 -18.54 15.45 -6.32
C ARG A 43 -19.31 16.01 -7.51
N ARG A 44 -18.68 16.87 -8.32
CA ARG A 44 -19.27 17.45 -9.53
C ARG A 44 -19.63 16.38 -10.58
N HIS A 45 -18.77 15.37 -10.73
CA HIS A 45 -19.02 14.26 -11.66
C HIS A 45 -19.98 13.19 -11.08
N HIS A 46 -20.38 13.32 -9.81
CA HIS A 46 -21.18 12.34 -9.08
C HIS A 46 -22.42 12.95 -8.41
N THR A 47 -22.98 14.03 -8.98
CA THR A 47 -24.22 14.66 -8.51
C THR A 47 -25.46 13.81 -8.87
N ALA A 48 -25.92 13.03 -7.89
CA ALA A 48 -27.22 12.33 -7.79
C ALA A 48 -27.54 11.19 -8.81
N GLU A 49 -27.95 10.03 -8.26
CA GLU A 49 -28.56 8.84 -8.93
C GLU A 49 -27.66 8.04 -9.91
N PRO A 50 -27.93 6.74 -10.15
CA PRO A 50 -26.91 5.73 -10.44
C PRO A 50 -26.52 5.73 -11.92
N ARG A 51 -25.81 6.78 -12.35
CA ARG A 51 -25.15 6.77 -13.65
C ARG A 51 -23.85 5.96 -13.56
N PRO A 52 -23.47 5.24 -14.63
CA PRO A 52 -22.15 4.61 -14.71
C PRO A 52 -21.08 5.67 -14.45
N LEU A 53 -20.04 5.31 -13.71
CA LEU A 53 -18.93 6.19 -13.36
C LEU A 53 -18.49 7.00 -14.58
N HIS A 54 -18.72 8.31 -14.55
CA HIS A 54 -18.41 9.17 -15.67
C HIS A 54 -16.90 9.28 -15.80
N ARG A 55 -16.39 9.03 -17.02
CA ARG A 55 -15.03 9.41 -17.38
C ARG A 55 -14.86 10.92 -17.17
N PRO A 56 -13.65 11.39 -16.85
CA PRO A 56 -13.33 12.82 -16.91
C PRO A 56 -13.92 13.47 -18.16
N ASP A 57 -14.65 14.56 -17.99
CA ASP A 57 -15.17 15.33 -19.12
C ASP A 57 -14.02 16.00 -19.90
N ALA A 58 -14.34 16.59 -21.06
CA ALA A 58 -13.33 17.24 -21.90
C ALA A 58 -12.60 18.39 -21.17
N ALA A 59 -13.29 19.08 -20.25
CA ALA A 59 -12.70 20.16 -19.46
C ALA A 59 -11.69 19.63 -18.44
N LEU A 60 -11.98 18.49 -17.79
CA LEU A 60 -11.08 17.81 -16.87
C LEU A 60 -9.89 17.21 -17.61
N GLN A 61 -10.12 16.63 -18.78
CA GLN A 61 -9.05 16.09 -19.61
C GLN A 61 -8.08 17.20 -20.05
N ALA A 62 -8.58 18.36 -20.48
CA ALA A 62 -7.74 19.51 -20.82
C ALA A 62 -6.97 20.04 -19.60
N ALA A 63 -7.60 20.08 -18.42
CA ALA A 63 -6.92 20.48 -17.19
C ALA A 63 -5.80 19.49 -16.80
N ILE A 64 -6.04 18.18 -16.96
CA ILE A 64 -5.05 17.11 -16.75
C ILE A 64 -3.86 17.31 -17.70
N GLU A 65 -4.11 17.55 -19.00
CA GLU A 65 -3.07 17.77 -20.00
C GLU A 65 -2.13 18.92 -19.65
N VAL A 66 -2.70 20.07 -19.23
CA VAL A 66 -1.92 21.24 -18.81
C VAL A 66 -1.03 20.90 -17.60
N HIS A 67 -1.56 20.18 -16.61
CA HIS A 67 -0.79 19.83 -15.41
C HIS A 67 0.25 18.74 -15.67
N LEU A 68 -0.05 17.77 -16.53
CA LEU A 68 0.92 16.76 -16.99
C LEU A 68 2.07 17.41 -17.74
N SER A 69 1.78 18.32 -18.66
CA SER A 69 2.80 19.02 -19.44
C SER A 69 3.73 19.83 -18.53
N ARG A 70 3.18 20.52 -17.53
CA ARG A 70 3.98 21.23 -16.51
C ARG A 70 4.79 20.29 -15.64
N LEU A 71 4.24 19.14 -15.27
CA LEU A 71 4.90 18.16 -14.42
C LEU A 71 6.05 17.44 -15.14
N LEU A 72 5.92 17.18 -16.44
CA LEU A 72 6.82 16.28 -17.16
C LEU A 72 7.70 16.95 -18.22
N GLY A 73 7.44 18.21 -18.59
CA GLY A 73 8.08 18.88 -19.75
C GLY A 73 7.27 18.75 -21.04
N GLY A 74 6.38 17.75 -21.10
CA GLY A 74 5.35 17.54 -22.11
C GLY A 74 4.44 16.39 -21.68
N ALA A 75 3.16 16.40 -22.08
CA ALA A 75 2.17 15.43 -21.57
C ALA A 75 2.53 13.95 -21.81
N ASP A 76 3.31 13.68 -22.85
CA ASP A 76 3.74 12.34 -23.26
C ASP A 76 5.21 12.02 -22.94
N GLU A 77 5.97 12.97 -22.36
CA GLU A 77 7.42 12.83 -22.18
C GLU A 77 7.83 11.98 -20.97
N GLY A 78 6.88 11.56 -20.14
CA GLY A 78 7.17 10.82 -18.91
C GLY A 78 6.05 9.88 -18.49
N PHE A 79 6.21 9.34 -17.28
CA PHE A 79 5.24 8.45 -16.67
C PHE A 79 4.79 9.00 -15.33
N VAL A 80 3.55 8.69 -14.96
CA VAL A 80 2.95 9.04 -13.67
C VAL A 80 2.37 7.81 -12.99
N ALA A 81 2.35 7.82 -11.66
CA ALA A 81 1.50 6.98 -10.85
C ALA A 81 0.19 7.73 -10.55
N VAL A 82 -0.94 7.06 -10.75
CA VAL A 82 -2.27 7.58 -10.46
C VAL A 82 -2.83 6.82 -9.26
N ARG A 83 -3.06 7.52 -8.15
CA ARG A 83 -3.32 6.93 -6.83
C ARG A 83 -4.62 7.49 -6.26
N SER A 84 -5.47 6.62 -5.74
CA SER A 84 -6.62 7.06 -4.92
C SER A 84 -6.15 7.83 -3.68
N SER A 85 -6.96 8.81 -3.27
CA SER A 85 -6.81 9.53 -2.02
C SER A 85 -8.21 9.85 -1.49
N SER A 86 -8.81 8.89 -0.79
CA SER A 86 -10.18 9.01 -0.31
C SER A 86 -10.30 9.79 1.00
N THR A 87 -11.51 10.21 1.35
CA THR A 87 -11.82 10.84 2.65
C THR A 87 -11.78 9.85 3.81
N THR A 88 -11.82 8.54 3.53
CA THR A 88 -11.94 7.46 4.53
C THR A 88 -10.68 6.59 4.64
N GLU A 89 -9.76 6.64 3.68
CA GLU A 89 -8.44 5.98 3.72
C GLU A 89 -7.54 6.51 4.86
N ASP A 90 -6.53 5.75 5.27
CA ASP A 90 -5.43 6.17 6.15
C ASP A 90 -5.88 6.86 7.45
N GLY A 91 -6.85 6.26 8.15
CA GLY A 91 -7.33 6.75 9.44
C GLY A 91 -6.49 6.25 10.62
N SER A 92 -6.61 6.89 11.79
CA SER A 92 -5.91 6.47 13.02
C SER A 92 -6.33 5.08 13.55
N HIS A 93 -7.52 4.62 13.17
CA HIS A 93 -8.10 3.35 13.63
C HIS A 93 -8.22 2.29 12.52
N SER A 94 -7.87 2.62 11.28
CA SER A 94 -8.05 1.69 10.16
C SER A 94 -7.15 2.05 8.98
N SER A 95 -6.34 1.09 8.53
CA SER A 95 -5.35 1.32 7.47
C SER A 95 -5.96 1.48 6.07
N GLY A 96 -7.14 0.91 5.82
CA GLY A 96 -7.75 0.90 4.48
C GLY A 96 -6.88 0.18 3.43
N ALA A 97 -6.01 -0.73 3.88
CA ALA A 97 -4.97 -1.32 3.04
C ALA A 97 -5.54 -1.98 1.78
N GLY A 98 -5.04 -1.54 0.62
CA GLY A 98 -5.35 -2.08 -0.71
C GLY A 98 -6.80 -1.90 -1.22
N GLN A 99 -7.65 -1.16 -0.51
CA GLN A 99 -9.08 -1.07 -0.86
C GLN A 99 -9.35 -0.33 -2.18
N HIS A 100 -8.39 0.48 -2.62
CA HIS A 100 -8.55 1.38 -3.76
C HIS A 100 -7.41 1.23 -4.77
N ASP A 101 -7.70 1.59 -6.03
CA ASP A 101 -6.79 1.35 -7.14
C ASP A 101 -5.62 2.34 -7.15
N THR A 102 -4.41 1.80 -7.28
CA THR A 102 -3.22 2.52 -7.74
C THR A 102 -2.84 1.98 -9.11
N ILE A 103 -2.63 2.88 -10.07
CA ILE A 103 -2.21 2.55 -11.43
C ILE A 103 -0.82 3.14 -11.64
N LEU A 104 0.14 2.28 -11.97
CA LEU A 104 1.55 2.64 -12.13
C LEU A 104 1.91 2.79 -13.62
N ALA A 105 3.02 3.51 -13.88
CA ALA A 105 3.59 3.71 -15.22
C ALA A 105 2.58 4.18 -16.29
N VAL A 106 1.73 5.13 -15.95
CA VAL A 106 0.74 5.70 -16.88
C VAL A 106 1.38 6.82 -17.71
N ARG A 107 1.17 6.82 -19.02
CA ARG A 107 1.68 7.84 -19.94
C ARG A 107 0.56 8.47 -20.77
N GLY A 108 0.63 9.79 -20.93
CA GLY A 108 -0.27 10.54 -21.78
C GLY A 108 -1.63 10.86 -21.14
N THR A 109 -2.20 11.99 -21.56
CA THR A 109 -3.42 12.57 -20.99
C THR A 109 -4.60 11.60 -20.96
N HIS A 110 -4.83 10.86 -22.05
CA HIS A 110 -5.97 9.96 -22.15
C HIS A 110 -5.87 8.78 -21.18
N ALA A 111 -4.68 8.19 -21.05
CA ALA A 111 -4.46 7.09 -20.12
C ALA A 111 -4.57 7.55 -18.66
N VAL A 112 -4.10 8.77 -18.35
CA VAL A 112 -4.26 9.37 -17.02
C VAL A 112 -5.74 9.62 -16.71
N ALA A 113 -6.52 10.16 -17.65
CA ALA A 113 -7.97 10.33 -17.47
C ALA A 113 -8.69 8.99 -17.25
N ALA A 114 -8.32 7.93 -17.98
CA ALA A 114 -8.85 6.59 -17.77
C ALA A 114 -8.47 6.02 -16.39
N ALA A 115 -7.23 6.25 -15.94
CA ALA A 115 -6.78 5.85 -14.60
C ALA A 115 -7.53 6.60 -13.49
N VAL A 116 -7.80 7.90 -13.65
CA VAL A 116 -8.62 8.69 -12.71
C VAL A 116 -10.03 8.10 -12.59
N ALA A 117 -10.66 7.74 -13.71
CA ALA A 117 -11.97 7.11 -13.71
C ALA A 117 -11.96 5.76 -12.97
N ARG A 118 -10.90 4.96 -13.14
CA ARG A 118 -10.72 3.69 -12.41
C ARG A 118 -10.55 3.91 -10.91
N CYS A 119 -9.76 4.90 -10.50
CA CYS A 119 -9.64 5.25 -9.08
C CYS A 119 -11.03 5.59 -8.53
N TRP A 120 -11.78 6.51 -9.13
CA TRP A 120 -13.15 6.84 -8.70
C TRP A 120 -14.07 5.61 -8.62
N ALA A 121 -13.97 4.69 -9.59
CA ALA A 121 -14.74 3.45 -9.60
C ALA A 121 -14.46 2.56 -8.39
N SER A 122 -13.21 2.54 -7.95
CA SER A 122 -12.78 1.69 -6.84
C SER A 122 -13.48 2.04 -5.51
N LEU A 123 -14.03 3.25 -5.33
CA LEU A 123 -14.80 3.62 -4.12
C LEU A 123 -16.06 2.78 -3.91
N ARG A 124 -16.63 2.28 -5.02
CA ARG A 124 -17.86 1.47 -5.05
C ARG A 124 -17.57 0.01 -5.39
N SER A 125 -16.30 -0.39 -5.38
CA SER A 125 -15.95 -1.79 -5.55
C SER A 125 -16.52 -2.64 -4.40
N PRO A 126 -16.91 -3.91 -4.65
CA PRO A 126 -17.43 -4.78 -3.59
C PRO A 126 -16.52 -4.84 -2.36
N ARG A 127 -15.19 -4.86 -2.56
CA ARG A 127 -14.19 -4.82 -1.47
C ARG A 127 -14.28 -3.54 -0.63
N ALA A 128 -14.37 -2.37 -1.26
CA ALA A 128 -14.41 -1.08 -0.58
C ALA A 128 -15.75 -0.81 0.12
N MET A 129 -16.83 -1.45 -0.33
CA MET A 129 -18.12 -1.45 0.37
C MET A 129 -18.07 -2.39 1.57
N ALA A 130 -17.66 -3.64 1.37
CA ALA A 130 -17.58 -4.63 2.44
C ALA A 130 -16.68 -4.16 3.60
N TYR A 131 -15.51 -3.59 3.30
CA TYR A 131 -14.61 -3.03 4.32
C TYR A 131 -15.27 -1.90 5.12
N ARG A 132 -16.09 -1.06 4.46
CA ARG A 132 -16.78 0.08 5.10
C ARG A 132 -17.96 -0.37 5.95
N ASP A 133 -18.66 -1.41 5.55
CA ASP A 133 -19.78 -1.97 6.31
C ASP A 133 -19.32 -2.52 7.68
N HIS A 134 -18.04 -2.88 7.80
CA HIS A 134 -17.41 -3.31 9.04
C HIS A 134 -16.82 -2.16 9.87
N GLN A 135 -16.88 -0.92 9.37
CA GLN A 135 -16.43 0.26 10.13
C GLN A 135 -17.60 0.98 10.78
N PRO A 136 -17.38 1.61 11.95
CA PRO A 136 -18.35 2.54 12.50
C PRO A 136 -18.63 3.65 11.48
N THR A 137 -19.91 4.02 11.34
CA THR A 137 -20.38 5.01 10.36
C THR A 137 -19.51 6.27 10.37
N PRO A 138 -18.97 6.69 9.21
CA PRO A 138 -18.05 7.82 9.16
C PRO A 138 -18.77 9.13 9.53
N ALA A 139 -18.13 9.94 10.38
CA ALA A 139 -18.65 11.22 10.84
C ALA A 139 -18.76 12.31 9.75
N SER A 140 -18.29 12.06 8.52
CA SER A 140 -17.99 13.10 7.51
C SER A 140 -18.73 12.92 6.17
N GLY A 141 -20.01 12.53 6.21
CA GLY A 141 -20.86 12.45 5.02
C GLY A 141 -20.51 11.31 4.05
N PRO A 142 -21.07 11.30 2.84
CA PRO A 142 -20.82 10.23 1.88
C PRO A 142 -19.34 10.23 1.45
N PRO A 143 -18.73 9.05 1.28
CA PRO A 143 -17.33 8.95 0.92
C PRO A 143 -17.08 9.59 -0.45
N ALA A 144 -15.95 10.28 -0.56
CA ALA A 144 -15.51 10.92 -1.78
C ALA A 144 -14.03 10.60 -2.03
N MET A 145 -13.62 10.68 -3.30
CA MET A 145 -12.26 10.33 -3.70
C MET A 145 -11.58 11.43 -4.50
N ALA A 146 -10.50 11.97 -3.95
CA ALA A 146 -9.53 12.71 -4.73
C ALA A 146 -8.57 11.72 -5.41
N VAL A 147 -7.91 12.17 -6.47
CA VAL A 147 -6.93 11.35 -7.18
C VAL A 147 -5.61 12.10 -7.29
N LEU A 148 -4.54 11.49 -6.77
CA LEU A 148 -3.19 12.00 -6.87
C LEU A 148 -2.54 11.47 -8.15
N VAL A 149 -2.04 12.38 -8.98
CA VAL A 149 -1.21 12.08 -10.14
C VAL A 149 0.21 12.55 -9.82
N GLN A 150 1.14 11.61 -9.71
CA GLN A 150 2.49 11.85 -9.23
C GLN A 150 3.52 11.34 -10.23
N ARG A 151 4.65 12.02 -10.39
CA ARG A 151 5.75 11.56 -11.24
C ARG A 151 6.14 10.13 -10.84
N PHE A 152 6.22 9.24 -11.82
CA PHE A 152 6.58 7.86 -11.61
C PHE A 152 8.09 7.73 -11.34
N ILE A 153 8.45 6.88 -10.39
CA ILE A 153 9.84 6.59 -10.04
C ILE A 153 10.19 5.19 -10.53
N ASP A 154 11.13 5.11 -11.47
CA ASP A 154 11.75 3.86 -11.90
C ASP A 154 12.70 3.39 -10.79
N ALA A 155 12.18 2.58 -9.87
CA ALA A 155 12.90 2.14 -8.69
C ALA A 155 13.92 1.05 -9.03
N ASP A 156 15.14 1.19 -8.51
CA ASP A 156 16.16 0.15 -8.46
C ASP A 156 15.89 -0.84 -7.32
N VAL A 157 15.48 -0.28 -6.19
CA VAL A 157 15.07 -0.97 -4.96
C VAL A 157 13.90 -0.18 -4.38
N SER A 158 12.93 -0.85 -3.79
CA SER A 158 11.83 -0.20 -3.09
C SER A 158 11.40 -1.02 -1.89
N GLY A 159 10.65 -0.39 -1.01
CA GLY A 159 10.31 -1.03 0.24
C GLY A 159 9.43 -0.18 1.12
N VAL A 160 9.36 -0.63 2.36
CA VAL A 160 8.55 -0.03 3.40
C VAL A 160 9.36 0.12 4.68
N VAL A 161 9.22 1.26 5.36
CA VAL A 161 9.69 1.46 6.73
C VAL A 161 8.48 1.53 7.66
N PHE A 162 8.44 0.66 8.67
CA PHE A 162 7.53 0.75 9.81
C PHE A 162 8.28 1.32 11.01
N THR A 163 7.85 2.49 11.49
CA THR A 163 8.56 3.24 12.54
C THR A 163 8.09 2.94 13.97
N HIS A 164 7.14 2.03 14.16
CA HIS A 164 6.80 1.50 15.49
C HIS A 164 7.99 0.70 16.05
N HIS A 165 8.19 0.65 17.37
CA HIS A 165 9.28 -0.13 17.97
C HIS A 165 8.85 -1.61 18.17
N PRO A 166 9.68 -2.61 17.83
CA PRO A 166 10.94 -2.47 17.09
C PRO A 166 10.69 -2.06 15.63
N ARG A 167 11.58 -1.22 15.09
CA ARG A 167 11.45 -0.68 13.74
C ARG A 167 11.73 -1.77 12.73
N VAL A 168 10.94 -1.81 11.66
CA VAL A 168 11.06 -2.85 10.62
C VAL A 168 11.19 -2.19 9.26
N ILE A 169 12.21 -2.62 8.51
CA ILE A 169 12.40 -2.22 7.12
C ILE A 169 12.25 -3.48 6.28
N GLU A 170 11.36 -3.45 5.30
CA GLU A 170 11.24 -4.52 4.29
C GLU A 170 11.56 -3.94 2.91
N ALA A 171 12.27 -4.70 2.07
CA ALA A 171 12.67 -4.24 0.74
C ALA A 171 12.68 -5.34 -0.31
N THR A 172 12.57 -4.91 -1.57
CA THR A 172 12.69 -5.75 -2.76
C THR A 172 13.37 -5.00 -3.90
N HIS A 173 13.88 -5.76 -4.87
CA HIS A 173 14.41 -5.18 -6.11
C HIS A 173 13.28 -4.65 -6.99
N GLY A 174 13.54 -3.55 -7.69
CA GLY A 174 12.59 -2.95 -8.62
C GLY A 174 11.44 -2.22 -7.91
N LEU A 175 10.27 -2.23 -8.55
CA LEU A 175 9.04 -1.60 -8.06
C LEU A 175 8.43 -2.39 -6.89
N GLY A 176 7.84 -1.66 -5.93
CA GLY A 176 7.41 -2.22 -4.64
C GLY A 176 6.04 -2.88 -4.64
N ASP A 177 5.33 -2.86 -5.77
CA ASP A 177 3.99 -3.41 -5.89
C ASP A 177 3.88 -4.89 -5.46
N PRO A 178 4.82 -5.79 -5.83
CA PRO A 178 4.80 -7.17 -5.35
C PRO A 178 5.02 -7.30 -3.83
N LEU A 179 5.78 -6.40 -3.23
CA LEU A 179 6.01 -6.38 -1.78
C LEU A 179 4.74 -5.93 -1.04
N VAL A 180 4.17 -4.78 -1.45
CA VAL A 180 3.00 -4.19 -0.80
C VAL A 180 1.76 -5.07 -0.96
N SER A 181 1.60 -5.73 -2.11
CA SER A 181 0.53 -6.71 -2.34
C SER A 181 0.74 -8.04 -1.61
N GLY A 182 1.92 -8.26 -1.02
CA GLY A 182 2.28 -9.53 -0.37
C GLY A 182 2.55 -10.68 -1.36
N ALA A 183 2.72 -10.38 -2.65
CA ALA A 183 3.03 -11.37 -3.69
C ALA A 183 4.43 -12.01 -3.54
N ILE A 184 5.30 -11.40 -2.74
CA ILE A 184 6.62 -11.91 -2.40
C ILE A 184 6.85 -11.87 -0.89
N THR A 185 7.79 -12.68 -0.42
CA THR A 185 8.39 -12.50 0.91
C THR A 185 9.65 -11.62 0.75
N PRO A 186 9.65 -10.39 1.25
CA PRO A 186 10.74 -9.44 1.05
C PRO A 186 11.94 -9.71 1.97
N ASP A 187 13.08 -9.09 1.67
CA ASP A 187 14.15 -8.97 2.65
C ASP A 187 13.67 -8.08 3.80
N SER A 188 14.10 -8.39 5.03
CA SER A 188 13.65 -7.69 6.23
C SER A 188 14.77 -7.43 7.21
N TRP A 189 14.80 -6.23 7.76
CA TRP A 189 15.68 -5.80 8.83
C TRP A 189 14.85 -5.33 10.01
N THR A 190 15.23 -5.76 11.21
CA THR A 190 14.66 -5.24 12.46
C THR A 190 15.70 -4.40 13.16
N LEU A 191 15.27 -3.25 13.65
CA LEU A 191 16.11 -2.28 14.32
C LEU A 191 15.52 -1.88 15.68
N ASP A 192 16.42 -1.62 16.63
CA ASP A 192 16.13 -0.96 17.89
C ASP A 192 17.03 0.27 18.05
N ASP A 193 17.03 0.89 19.21
CA ASP A 193 17.81 2.11 19.47
C ASP A 193 19.34 1.91 19.41
N THR A 194 19.81 0.66 19.36
CA THR A 194 21.23 0.30 19.18
C THR A 194 21.61 0.07 17.71
N GLY A 195 20.64 -0.11 16.82
CA GLY A 195 20.82 -0.31 15.39
C GLY A 195 20.17 -1.60 14.88
N ILE A 196 20.78 -2.25 13.88
CA ILE A 196 20.26 -3.46 13.27
C ILE A 196 20.43 -4.65 14.23
N THR A 197 19.32 -5.20 14.72
CA THR A 197 19.31 -6.33 15.66
C THR A 197 19.13 -7.67 14.95
N SER A 198 18.40 -7.70 13.83
CA SER A 198 18.23 -8.92 13.04
C SER A 198 18.05 -8.64 11.55
N ARG A 199 18.41 -9.63 10.74
CA ARG A 199 18.25 -9.62 9.28
C ARG A 199 17.60 -10.93 8.85
N ARG A 200 16.68 -10.86 7.89
CA ARG A 200 16.04 -12.02 7.25
C ARG A 200 16.05 -11.83 5.75
N ALA A 201 16.68 -12.76 5.04
CA ALA A 201 16.59 -12.81 3.58
C ALA A 201 15.18 -13.27 3.16
N GLY A 202 14.61 -12.56 2.19
CA GLY A 202 13.33 -12.89 1.58
C GLY A 202 13.43 -14.01 0.55
N THR A 203 12.28 -14.39 -0.01
CA THR A 203 12.20 -15.29 -1.17
C THR A 203 11.79 -14.47 -2.39
N ILE A 204 12.74 -13.71 -2.94
CA ILE A 204 12.52 -12.80 -4.08
C ILE A 204 12.96 -13.50 -5.37
N ARG A 205 12.02 -14.12 -6.08
CA ARG A 205 12.32 -14.88 -7.32
C ARG A 205 12.25 -14.04 -8.60
N SER A 206 11.70 -12.83 -8.50
CA SER A 206 11.49 -11.95 -9.64
C SER A 206 11.47 -10.50 -9.22
N ARG A 207 11.84 -9.62 -10.15
CA ARG A 207 11.82 -8.16 -10.03
C ARG A 207 10.74 -7.58 -10.94
N LEU A 208 9.98 -6.59 -10.47
CA LEU A 208 9.04 -5.85 -11.32
C LEU A 208 9.70 -4.54 -11.79
N ASP A 209 9.79 -4.33 -13.10
CA ASP A 209 10.36 -3.12 -13.69
C ASP A 209 9.47 -2.55 -14.79
N ARG A 210 9.60 -1.25 -15.05
CA ARG A 210 9.02 -0.64 -16.23
C ARG A 210 9.86 -0.95 -17.47
N CYS A 211 9.24 -1.59 -18.45
CA CYS A 211 9.79 -1.89 -19.77
C CYS A 211 8.97 -1.16 -20.83
N GLY A 212 9.46 0.00 -21.29
CA GLY A 212 8.67 0.89 -22.14
C GLY A 212 7.44 1.41 -21.40
N ASP A 213 6.26 1.16 -21.97
CA ASP A 213 4.95 1.56 -21.40
C ASP A 213 4.29 0.46 -20.56
N THR A 214 5.00 -0.65 -20.32
CA THR A 214 4.46 -1.82 -19.61
C THR A 214 5.30 -2.14 -18.38
N LEU A 215 4.69 -2.79 -17.40
CA LEU A 215 5.42 -3.39 -16.29
C LEU A 215 5.69 -4.85 -16.60
N ARG A 216 6.93 -5.30 -16.36
CA ARG A 216 7.36 -6.66 -16.63
C ARG A 216 8.00 -7.27 -15.40
N LEU A 217 7.55 -8.47 -15.05
CA LEU A 217 8.20 -9.32 -14.06
C LEU A 217 9.37 -10.05 -14.73
N THR A 218 10.58 -9.84 -14.23
CA THR A 218 11.79 -10.49 -14.74
C THR A 218 12.34 -11.44 -13.68
N PRO A 219 12.59 -12.72 -13.99
CA PRO A 219 13.18 -13.67 -13.04
C PRO A 219 14.55 -13.19 -12.54
N LEU A 220 14.82 -13.43 -11.26
CA LEU A 220 16.12 -13.18 -10.64
C LEU A 220 16.84 -14.50 -10.30
N PRO A 221 18.18 -14.51 -10.22
CA PRO A 221 18.93 -15.69 -9.79
C PRO A 221 18.56 -16.14 -8.36
N ALA A 222 18.66 -17.44 -8.09
CA ALA A 222 18.28 -18.03 -6.80
C ALA A 222 19.16 -17.58 -5.61
N ALA A 223 20.43 -17.25 -5.86
CA ALA A 223 21.35 -16.72 -4.86
C ALA A 223 21.40 -15.19 -4.98
N GLN A 224 20.65 -14.50 -4.13
CA GLN A 224 20.69 -13.04 -4.02
C GLN A 224 21.33 -12.62 -2.70
N ARG A 225 22.17 -11.60 -2.78
CA ARG A 225 22.50 -10.79 -1.62
C ARG A 225 21.25 -9.99 -1.25
N PRO A 226 21.08 -9.61 0.03
CA PRO A 226 20.02 -8.68 0.40
C PRO A 226 20.04 -7.44 -0.49
N CYS A 227 18.86 -6.96 -0.85
CA CYS A 227 18.72 -5.83 -1.78
C CYS A 227 19.24 -4.50 -1.24
N LEU A 228 19.57 -4.43 0.06
CA LEU A 228 20.15 -3.27 0.73
C LEU A 228 21.41 -3.64 1.49
N ASP A 229 22.35 -2.70 1.55
CA ASP A 229 23.46 -2.74 2.50
C ASP A 229 23.10 -2.05 3.82
N ASP A 230 23.92 -2.27 4.85
CA ASP A 230 23.69 -1.70 6.17
C ASP A 230 23.78 -0.16 6.22
N VAL A 231 24.45 0.47 5.25
CA VAL A 231 24.53 1.94 5.19
C VAL A 231 23.17 2.48 4.77
N THR A 232 22.62 1.96 3.67
CA THR A 232 21.29 2.33 3.19
C THR A 232 20.19 2.00 4.20
N VAL A 233 20.27 0.86 4.90
CA VAL A 233 19.32 0.51 5.96
C VAL A 233 19.30 1.58 7.07
N ARG A 234 20.47 2.08 7.49
CA ARG A 234 20.55 3.17 8.49
C ARG A 234 20.07 4.51 7.96
N GLU A 235 20.27 4.80 6.67
CA GLU A 235 19.72 6.01 6.04
C GLU A 235 18.19 5.97 6.02
N LEU A 236 17.60 4.82 5.71
CA LEU A 236 16.15 4.60 5.74
C LEU A 236 15.58 4.68 7.16
N ASP A 237 16.28 4.15 8.17
CA ASP A 237 15.89 4.28 9.58
C ASP A 237 15.84 5.74 10.03
N ARG A 238 16.87 6.54 9.66
CA ARG A 238 16.89 7.98 9.91
C ARG A 238 15.75 8.72 9.20
N LEU A 239 15.53 8.42 7.92
CA LEU A 239 14.41 8.98 7.15
C LEU A 239 13.07 8.68 7.84
N GLY A 240 12.89 7.44 8.32
CA GLY A 240 11.69 7.05 9.07
C GLY A 240 11.51 7.83 10.37
N ALA A 241 12.59 8.04 11.13
CA ALA A 241 12.58 8.84 12.36
C ALA A 241 12.24 10.32 12.09
N ASP A 242 12.84 10.91 11.05
CA ASP A 242 12.59 12.30 10.66
C ASP A 242 11.13 12.50 10.20
N ILE A 243 10.62 11.59 9.37
CA ILE A 243 9.21 11.60 8.94
C ILE A 243 8.27 11.43 10.13
N THR A 244 8.57 10.52 11.05
CA THR A 244 7.78 10.31 12.28
C THR A 244 7.74 11.59 13.13
N THR A 245 8.84 12.33 13.20
CA THR A 245 8.92 13.62 13.91
C THR A 245 8.00 14.66 13.28
N VAL A 246 7.96 14.74 11.95
CA VAL A 246 7.09 15.68 11.22
C VAL A 246 5.63 15.28 11.31
N LEU A 247 5.32 13.99 11.20
CA LEU A 247 3.96 13.47 11.24
C LEU A 247 3.38 13.39 12.66
N ARG A 248 4.25 13.30 13.69
CA ARG A 248 3.91 13.15 15.12
C ARG A 248 3.16 11.86 15.46
N TYR A 249 3.32 10.82 14.65
CA TYR A 249 2.81 9.48 14.89
C TYR A 249 3.71 8.42 14.21
N PRO A 250 3.75 7.18 14.72
CA PRO A 250 4.41 6.07 14.04
C PRO A 250 3.78 5.81 12.67
N ALA A 251 4.60 5.69 11.64
CA ALA A 251 4.19 5.65 10.25
C ALA A 251 4.69 4.40 9.53
N ASP A 252 3.83 3.92 8.63
CA ASP A 252 4.12 3.00 7.54
C ASP A 252 4.47 3.86 6.32
N ILE A 253 5.72 3.80 5.88
CA ILE A 253 6.30 4.68 4.86
C ILE A 253 6.76 3.84 3.67
N GLU A 254 6.11 4.01 2.52
CA GLU A 254 6.58 3.43 1.26
C GLU A 254 7.66 4.33 0.65
N TRP A 255 8.75 3.71 0.20
CA TRP A 255 9.90 4.40 -0.38
C TRP A 255 10.44 3.68 -1.61
N ALA A 256 11.16 4.42 -2.45
CA ALA A 256 11.90 3.87 -3.58
C ALA A 256 13.28 4.53 -3.68
N ILE A 257 14.28 3.73 -4.02
CA ILE A 257 15.60 4.20 -4.41
C ILE A 257 15.67 4.18 -5.93
N SER A 258 15.98 5.33 -6.53
CA SER A 258 16.25 5.43 -7.96
C SER A 258 17.52 6.24 -8.16
N ARG A 259 18.50 5.70 -8.89
CA ARG A 259 19.77 6.39 -9.17
C ARG A 259 20.46 6.90 -7.89
N GLY A 260 20.41 6.09 -6.82
CA GLY A 260 21.04 6.39 -5.52
C GLY A 260 20.30 7.43 -4.67
N ARG A 261 19.09 7.87 -5.04
CA ARG A 261 18.27 8.81 -4.26
C ARG A 261 17.05 8.11 -3.67
N ILE A 262 16.77 8.34 -2.39
CA ILE A 262 15.58 7.84 -1.70
C ILE A 262 14.42 8.81 -1.93
N HIS A 263 13.32 8.30 -2.46
CA HIS A 263 12.06 9.01 -2.66
C HIS A 263 10.99 8.45 -1.72
N THR A 264 10.28 9.33 -1.02
CA THR A 264 9.11 8.98 -0.20
C THR A 264 7.88 8.92 -1.08
N LEU A 265 7.29 7.74 -1.21
CA LEU A 265 6.15 7.47 -2.09
C LEU A 265 4.81 7.58 -1.36
N GLN A 266 4.75 7.18 -0.09
CA GLN A 266 3.55 7.25 0.74
C GLN A 266 3.97 7.29 2.21
N ALA A 267 3.15 7.91 3.07
CA ALA A 267 3.23 7.70 4.50
C ALA A 267 1.82 7.66 5.10
N ARG A 268 1.56 6.71 5.99
CA ARG A 268 0.28 6.56 6.68
C ARG A 268 0.49 6.13 8.15
N PRO A 269 -0.45 6.44 9.06
CA PRO A 269 -0.35 5.96 10.44
C PRO A 269 -0.34 4.43 10.51
N ILE A 270 0.45 3.88 11.45
CA ILE A 270 0.39 2.45 11.78
C ILE A 270 -0.84 2.22 12.66
N THR A 271 -1.80 1.43 12.16
CA THR A 271 -3.07 1.13 12.87
C THR A 271 -3.04 -0.21 13.59
N ALA A 272 -2.12 -1.10 13.21
CA ALA A 272 -1.91 -2.39 13.85
C ALA A 272 -0.57 -2.41 14.60
N HIS A 273 -0.61 -2.68 15.91
CA HIS A 273 0.62 -2.81 16.68
C HIS A 273 1.42 -4.05 16.22
N LEU A 274 2.68 -3.83 15.83
CA LEU A 274 3.66 -4.89 15.73
C LEU A 274 4.04 -5.30 17.16
N THR A 275 3.25 -6.15 17.80
CA THR A 275 3.71 -6.81 19.02
C THR A 275 4.78 -7.83 18.64
N GLY A 276 5.91 -7.81 19.34
CA GLY A 276 6.85 -8.93 19.28
C GLY A 276 6.15 -10.24 19.66
N PRO A 277 6.69 -11.40 19.30
CA PRO A 277 6.07 -12.67 19.66
C PRO A 277 5.94 -12.76 21.18
N GLU A 278 4.71 -12.66 21.70
CA GLU A 278 4.43 -13.12 23.04
C GLU A 278 4.64 -14.63 23.02
N ARG A 279 5.73 -15.08 23.65
CA ARG A 279 5.98 -16.49 23.87
C ARG A 279 4.92 -17.02 24.83
N HIS A 280 3.77 -17.43 24.31
CA HIS A 280 2.92 -18.36 25.02
C HIS A 280 3.65 -19.70 25.08
N ALA A 281 3.70 -20.32 26.27
CA ALA A 281 4.31 -21.62 26.46
C ALA A 281 3.76 -22.59 25.41
N ASP A 282 4.65 -23.16 24.59
CA ASP A 282 4.31 -24.17 23.60
C ASP A 282 3.48 -25.26 24.27
N ARG A 283 2.21 -25.41 23.85
CA ARG A 283 1.55 -26.70 24.00
C ARG A 283 2.18 -27.60 22.94
N PRO A 284 2.89 -28.68 23.31
CA PRO A 284 3.52 -29.55 22.33
C PRO A 284 2.45 -30.11 21.39
N CYS A 285 2.53 -29.74 20.12
CA CYS A 285 1.74 -30.33 19.06
C CYS A 285 2.38 -31.69 18.71
N SER A 286 1.68 -32.78 19.00
CA SER A 286 2.20 -34.15 18.89
C SER A 286 2.19 -34.73 17.47
N LEU A 287 1.93 -33.91 16.45
CA LEU A 287 1.73 -34.36 15.08
C LEU A 287 2.60 -33.57 14.09
N GLY A 288 3.70 -34.21 13.65
CA GLY A 288 4.53 -33.79 12.53
C GLY A 288 5.55 -32.70 12.85
N SER A 289 6.56 -32.59 11.98
CA SER A 289 7.50 -31.46 11.98
C SER A 289 6.73 -30.17 11.67
N PRO A 290 6.72 -29.15 12.56
CA PRO A 290 5.99 -27.92 12.30
C PRO A 290 6.59 -27.21 11.09
N THR A 291 5.75 -26.89 10.10
CA THR A 291 6.14 -25.98 9.01
C THR A 291 6.26 -24.58 9.61
N ALA A 292 7.48 -24.04 9.66
CA ALA A 292 7.73 -22.72 10.20
C ALA A 292 7.49 -21.63 9.13
N GLY A 293 6.78 -20.57 9.51
CA GLY A 293 6.52 -19.39 8.67
C GLY A 293 6.97 -18.09 9.35
N VAL A 294 6.67 -16.95 8.72
CA VAL A 294 6.88 -15.63 9.34
C VAL A 294 5.73 -15.34 10.30
N PRO A 295 5.97 -15.13 11.61
CA PRO A 295 4.91 -14.78 12.55
C PRO A 295 4.34 -13.40 12.21
N ALA A 296 3.06 -13.37 11.84
CA ALA A 296 2.37 -12.16 11.43
C ALA A 296 1.54 -11.55 12.58
N SER A 297 0.58 -12.28 13.12
CA SER A 297 -0.28 -11.84 14.24
C SER A 297 -0.07 -12.77 15.45
N PRO A 298 -0.02 -12.25 16.70
CA PRO A 298 0.07 -13.11 17.87
C PRO A 298 -1.22 -13.90 18.07
N GLY A 299 -1.11 -15.13 18.58
CA GLY A 299 -2.25 -15.96 18.91
C GLY A 299 -2.01 -17.45 18.64
N SER A 300 -2.96 -18.28 19.06
CA SER A 300 -2.99 -19.70 18.75
C SER A 300 -4.41 -20.06 18.34
N ALA A 301 -4.54 -20.79 17.23
CA ALA A 301 -5.80 -21.20 16.67
C ALA A 301 -5.79 -22.68 16.29
N THR A 302 -6.96 -23.31 16.31
CA THR A 302 -7.15 -24.68 15.83
C THR A 302 -8.48 -24.76 15.11
N GLY A 303 -8.46 -25.29 13.90
CA GLY A 303 -9.64 -25.40 13.06
C GLY A 303 -9.35 -26.21 11.79
N PRO A 304 -10.39 -26.56 11.02
CA PRO A 304 -10.22 -27.25 9.74
C PRO A 304 -9.43 -26.37 8.76
N THR A 305 -8.44 -26.94 8.07
CA THR A 305 -7.70 -26.22 7.03
C THR A 305 -8.51 -26.12 5.75
N ARG A 306 -8.65 -24.89 5.24
CA ARG A 306 -9.37 -24.59 4.00
C ARG A 306 -8.42 -23.93 3.00
N VAL A 307 -8.04 -24.67 1.97
CA VAL A 307 -7.23 -24.13 0.87
C VAL A 307 -8.12 -23.35 -0.09
N LEU A 308 -7.86 -22.05 -0.21
CA LEU A 308 -8.56 -21.13 -1.10
C LEU A 308 -7.56 -20.58 -2.12
N THR A 309 -7.92 -20.60 -3.40
CA THR A 309 -7.05 -20.11 -4.49
C THR A 309 -7.48 -18.75 -5.04
N GLY A 310 -8.67 -18.28 -4.64
CA GLY A 310 -9.19 -16.97 -5.00
C GLY A 310 -10.68 -16.82 -4.74
N PRO A 311 -11.32 -15.72 -5.20
CA PRO A 311 -12.71 -15.38 -4.89
C PRO A 311 -13.74 -16.46 -5.22
N ARG A 312 -13.47 -17.30 -6.23
CA ARG A 312 -14.35 -18.41 -6.60
C ARG A 312 -14.46 -19.47 -5.51
N ASP A 313 -13.45 -19.62 -4.67
CA ASP A 313 -13.44 -20.58 -3.57
C ASP A 313 -14.08 -20.03 -2.29
N PHE A 314 -14.39 -18.73 -2.21
CA PHE A 314 -14.83 -18.09 -0.96
C PHE A 314 -16.09 -18.72 -0.38
N HIS A 315 -16.99 -19.22 -1.23
CA HIS A 315 -18.21 -19.94 -0.80
C HIS A 315 -17.93 -21.25 -0.04
N ARG A 316 -16.71 -21.79 -0.12
CA ARG A 316 -16.29 -23.03 0.57
C ARG A 316 -15.87 -22.78 2.01
N MET A 317 -15.67 -21.52 2.40
CA MET A 317 -15.21 -21.14 3.73
C MET A 317 -16.37 -21.25 4.74
N GLN A 318 -16.06 -21.78 5.92
CA GLN A 318 -16.96 -21.82 7.07
C GLN A 318 -16.34 -21.05 8.25
N PRO A 319 -17.17 -20.44 9.12
CA PRO A 319 -16.68 -19.82 10.34
C PRO A 319 -15.85 -20.80 11.18
N GLY A 320 -14.66 -20.38 11.61
CA GLY A 320 -13.71 -21.21 12.37
C GLY A 320 -12.72 -22.02 11.53
N ASP A 321 -12.77 -21.94 10.19
CA ASP A 321 -11.73 -22.52 9.33
C ASP A 321 -10.39 -21.79 9.49
N ILE A 322 -9.28 -22.51 9.30
CA ILE A 322 -7.95 -21.95 9.06
C ILE A 322 -7.78 -21.77 7.55
N ILE A 323 -7.71 -20.53 7.09
CA ILE A 323 -7.51 -20.19 5.67
C ILE A 323 -6.07 -20.48 5.28
N VAL A 324 -5.88 -21.21 4.18
CA VAL A 324 -4.58 -21.43 3.53
C VAL A 324 -4.66 -20.91 2.11
N CYS A 325 -3.78 -19.98 1.74
CA CYS A 325 -3.73 -19.45 0.39
C CYS A 325 -2.29 -19.11 -0.03
N HIS A 326 -2.07 -18.88 -1.33
CA HIS A 326 -0.76 -18.45 -1.81
C HIS A 326 -0.43 -17.05 -1.29
N THR A 327 -1.32 -16.10 -1.58
CA THR A 327 -1.27 -14.70 -1.15
C THR A 327 -2.69 -14.26 -0.79
N SER A 328 -2.81 -13.15 -0.07
CA SER A 328 -4.12 -12.51 0.12
C SER A 328 -4.12 -11.10 -0.44
N ASP A 329 -5.29 -10.69 -0.91
CA ASP A 329 -5.58 -9.35 -1.34
C ASP A 329 -6.80 -8.81 -0.55
N PRO A 330 -7.14 -7.53 -0.70
CA PRO A 330 -8.27 -6.90 -0.01
C PRO A 330 -9.64 -7.56 -0.19
N ALA A 331 -9.86 -8.36 -1.25
CA ALA A 331 -11.09 -9.12 -1.40
C ALA A 331 -11.27 -10.21 -0.33
N TRP A 332 -10.18 -10.60 0.34
CA TRP A 332 -10.18 -11.63 1.37
C TRP A 332 -10.58 -11.12 2.75
N THR A 333 -10.54 -9.80 2.97
CA THR A 333 -10.83 -9.17 4.28
C THR A 333 -12.15 -9.64 4.92
N PRO A 334 -13.28 -9.80 4.18
CA PRO A 334 -14.52 -10.30 4.78
C PRO A 334 -14.41 -11.73 5.33
N LEU A 335 -13.54 -12.57 4.75
CA LEU A 335 -13.32 -13.92 5.24
C LEU A 335 -12.51 -13.93 6.54
N PHE A 336 -11.60 -12.97 6.71
CA PHE A 336 -10.72 -12.93 7.88
C PHE A 336 -11.50 -12.71 9.17
N ALA A 337 -12.61 -11.96 9.12
CA ALA A 337 -13.51 -11.77 10.27
C ALA A 337 -14.17 -13.07 10.77
N HIS A 338 -14.18 -14.12 9.95
CA HIS A 338 -14.79 -15.41 10.29
C HIS A 338 -13.78 -16.55 10.39
N ALA A 339 -12.50 -16.30 10.07
CA ALA A 339 -11.44 -17.30 10.10
C ALA A 339 -10.93 -17.51 11.53
N ALA A 340 -10.55 -18.75 11.88
CA ALA A 340 -9.83 -19.02 13.12
C ALA A 340 -8.34 -18.67 12.99
N GLY A 341 -7.78 -18.76 11.78
CA GLY A 341 -6.37 -18.46 11.51
C GLY A 341 -6.09 -18.36 10.02
N ILE A 342 -4.94 -17.78 9.67
CA ILE A 342 -4.55 -17.52 8.27
C ILE A 342 -3.10 -17.98 8.05
N ILE A 343 -2.88 -18.73 6.97
CA ILE A 343 -1.56 -19.16 6.51
C ILE A 343 -1.43 -18.72 5.05
N THR A 344 -0.40 -17.92 4.76
CA THR A 344 -0.04 -17.53 3.38
C THR A 344 1.29 -18.14 2.98
N GLU A 345 1.42 -18.60 1.73
CA GLU A 345 2.70 -19.11 1.20
C GLU A 345 3.72 -17.99 0.97
N ALA A 346 3.24 -16.80 0.59
CA ALA A 346 4.06 -15.61 0.39
C ALA A 346 3.55 -14.43 1.25
N GLY A 347 4.45 -13.48 1.50
CA GLY A 347 4.19 -12.27 2.27
C GLY A 347 5.25 -12.00 3.34
N GLY A 348 5.39 -10.72 3.69
CA GLY A 348 6.21 -10.25 4.80
C GLY A 348 5.39 -9.98 6.07
N THR A 349 6.07 -9.48 7.09
CA THR A 349 5.46 -9.04 8.35
C THR A 349 4.49 -7.86 8.10
N LEU A 350 4.67 -7.15 6.99
CA LEU A 350 3.91 -5.95 6.62
C LEU A 350 2.90 -6.22 5.48
N SER A 351 2.68 -7.49 5.11
CA SER A 351 1.72 -7.87 4.07
C SER A 351 0.28 -7.54 4.46
N HIS A 352 -0.61 -7.46 3.46
CA HIS A 352 -2.05 -7.27 3.69
C HIS A 352 -2.63 -8.28 4.70
N ALA A 353 -2.30 -9.57 4.54
CA ALA A 353 -2.75 -10.62 5.45
C ALA A 353 -2.34 -10.32 6.91
N ALA A 354 -1.07 -9.93 7.09
CA ALA A 354 -0.51 -9.65 8.40
C ALA A 354 -1.10 -8.41 9.05
N ILE A 355 -1.32 -7.33 8.29
CA ILE A 355 -1.94 -6.09 8.79
C ILE A 355 -3.38 -6.39 9.23
N VAL A 356 -4.19 -6.98 8.36
CA VAL A 356 -5.61 -7.20 8.65
C VAL A 356 -5.80 -8.23 9.78
N ALA A 357 -4.97 -9.28 9.85
CA ALA A 357 -5.02 -10.25 10.95
C ALA A 357 -4.71 -9.60 12.32
N ARG A 358 -3.92 -8.54 12.38
CA ARG A 358 -3.68 -7.79 13.62
C ARG A 358 -4.81 -6.84 13.97
N GLU A 359 -5.48 -6.28 12.96
CA GLU A 359 -6.63 -5.40 13.15
C GLU A 359 -7.87 -6.16 13.63
N LEU A 360 -8.12 -7.36 13.11
CA LEU A 360 -9.31 -8.16 13.42
C LEU A 360 -9.15 -9.07 14.65
N ARG A 361 -7.92 -9.36 15.07
CA ARG A 361 -7.56 -10.34 16.11
C ARG A 361 -8.17 -11.72 15.84
#